data_AF-A0A969NLR6-F1
#
_entry.id   AF-A0A969NLR6-F1
#
_cell.length_a   1.000
_cell.length_b   1.000
_cell.length_c   1.000
_cell.angle_alpha   90.00
_cell.angle_beta   90.00
_cell.angle_gamma   90.00
#
_symmetry.space_group_name_H-M   'P 1'
#
loop_
_entity.id
_entity.type
_entity.pdbx_description
1 polymer ?
#
loop_
_entity_poly.entity_id
_entity_poly.type
_entity_poly.pdbx_seq_one_letter_code
_entity_poly.pdbx_strand_id
1 'polypeptide(L)'
;MPTERPRLTVYPDPNLYKRLLQYQKELGLKTLSKAANQIFKEFFEMLAIHEEEEEKETLAQVKQELSVIRQEFNQRFDALEEKLRRIEQQQEEEED
;
A
#
# COMPACT_ATOMS: atom_id res chain seq x y z
N MET A 1 -16.94 9.50 33.57
CA MET A 1 -16.27 10.45 32.66
C MET A 1 -14.91 9.88 32.29
N PRO A 2 -14.58 9.65 31.01
CA PRO A 2 -13.21 9.34 30.63
C PRO A 2 -12.37 10.60 30.87
N THR A 3 -11.28 10.48 31.63
CA THR A 3 -10.33 11.57 31.84
C THR A 3 -9.61 11.89 30.54
N GLU A 4 -9.47 13.17 30.21
CA GLU A 4 -8.80 13.68 28.98
C GLU A 4 -7.37 13.16 28.78
N ARG A 5 -6.75 12.56 29.81
CA ARG A 5 -5.44 11.90 29.76
C ARG A 5 -5.45 10.61 30.57
N PRO A 6 -5.82 9.47 29.98
CA PRO A 6 -5.76 8.18 30.67
C PRO A 6 -4.31 7.86 31.07
N ARG A 7 -4.13 7.41 32.32
CA ARG A 7 -2.81 7.00 32.85
C ARG A 7 -2.74 5.49 32.92
N LEU A 8 -1.69 4.91 32.36
CA LEU A 8 -1.28 3.55 32.68
C LEU A 8 -0.74 3.55 34.11
N THR A 9 -1.47 2.89 35.01
CA THR A 9 -1.13 2.84 36.44
C THR A 9 -0.09 1.76 36.76
N VAL A 10 0.03 0.74 35.91
CA VAL A 10 0.97 -0.37 36.09
C VAL A 10 1.50 -0.83 34.73
N TYR A 11 2.79 -1.12 34.64
CA TYR A 11 3.35 -1.83 33.48
C TYR A 11 3.12 -3.33 33.68
N PRO A 12 2.39 -4.02 32.80
CA PRO A 12 2.06 -5.43 32.98
C PRO A 12 3.27 -6.37 32.83
N ASP A 13 4.35 -5.91 32.16
CA ASP A 13 5.56 -6.70 31.93
C ASP A 13 6.82 -6.03 32.54
N PRO A 14 7.49 -6.67 33.51
CA PRO A 14 8.76 -6.20 34.07
C PRO A 14 9.90 -6.07 33.06
N ASN A 15 9.92 -6.89 31.99
CA ASN A 15 10.95 -6.81 30.96
C ASN A 15 10.74 -5.59 30.05
N LEU A 16 9.49 -5.31 29.67
CA LEU A 16 9.12 -4.09 28.96
C LEU A 16 9.55 -2.84 29.75
N TYR A 17 9.30 -2.83 31.06
CA TYR A 17 9.74 -1.74 31.93
C TYR A 17 11.26 -1.53 31.88
N LYS A 18 12.06 -2.59 32.01
CA LYS A 18 13.54 -2.50 31.94
C LYS A 18 14.02 -1.95 30.60
N ARG A 19 13.45 -2.43 29.49
CA ARG A 19 13.78 -1.96 28.14
C ARG A 19 13.45 -0.47 27.96
N LEU A 20 12.27 -0.05 28.41
CA LEU A 20 11.87 1.37 28.39
C LEU A 20 12.80 2.25 29.23
N LEU A 21 13.25 1.74 30.38
CA LEU A 21 14.16 2.46 31.28
C LEU A 21 15.55 2.61 30.67
N GLN A 22 16.03 1.59 29.98
CA GLN A 22 17.27 1.65 29.21
C GLN A 22 17.14 2.65 28.06
N TYR A 23 16.11 2.53 27.24
CA TYR A 23 15.86 3.45 26.12
C TYR A 23 15.68 4.90 26.57
N GLN A 24 15.00 5.13 27.71
CA GLN A 24 14.91 6.45 28.33
C GLN A 24 16.29 7.02 28.64
N LYS A 25 17.21 6.22 29.21
CA LYS A 25 18.57 6.66 29.54
C LYS A 25 19.39 6.93 28.28
N GLU A 26 19.32 6.05 27.29
CA GLU A 26 20.06 6.17 26.03
C GLU A 26 19.71 7.45 25.28
N LEU A 27 18.43 7.84 25.26
CA LEU A 27 17.95 9.05 24.60
C LEU A 27 17.90 10.29 25.52
N GLY A 28 18.34 10.19 26.78
CA GLY A 28 18.31 11.30 27.73
C GLY A 28 16.90 11.83 28.04
N LEU A 29 15.88 10.97 27.97
CA LEU A 29 14.49 11.37 28.14
C LEU A 29 14.12 11.56 29.61
N LYS A 30 13.29 12.58 29.88
CA LYS A 30 12.92 12.97 31.25
C LYS A 30 11.96 11.98 31.94
N THR A 31 11.16 11.23 31.19
CA THR A 31 10.15 10.30 31.75
C THR A 31 10.02 9.05 30.90
N LEU A 32 9.62 7.94 31.54
CA LEU A 32 9.27 6.69 30.86
C LEU A 32 8.10 6.87 29.88
N SER A 33 7.14 7.75 30.19
CA SER A 33 6.03 8.03 29.27
C SER A 33 6.51 8.67 27.97
N LYS A 34 7.54 9.53 28.02
CA LYS A 34 8.15 10.08 26.80
C LYS A 34 8.86 9.00 26.00
N ALA A 35 9.59 8.11 26.67
CA ALA A 35 10.23 6.96 26.04
C ALA A 35 9.19 6.05 25.35
N ALA A 36 8.11 5.71 26.04
CA ALA A 36 7.03 4.89 25.48
C ALA A 36 6.36 5.57 24.28
N ASN A 37 5.99 6.85 24.39
CA ASN A 37 5.37 7.59 23.29
C ASN A 37 6.29 7.72 22.07
N GLN A 38 7.60 7.89 22.29
CA GLN A 38 8.58 7.95 21.22
C GLN A 38 8.65 6.62 20.46
N ILE A 39 8.74 5.50 21.18
CA ILE A 39 8.71 4.15 20.56
C ILE A 39 7.42 3.92 19.80
N PHE A 40 6.27 4.30 20.36
CA PHE A 40 4.99 4.15 19.67
C PHE A 40 4.95 5.00 18.40
N LYS A 41 5.46 6.23 18.45
CA LYS A 41 5.53 7.11 17.29
C LYS A 41 6.40 6.49 16.19
N GLU A 42 7.60 6.01 16.53
CA GLU A 42 8.50 5.33 15.59
C GLU A 42 7.85 4.07 15.01
N PHE A 43 7.15 3.30 15.83
CA PHE A 43 6.42 2.11 15.39
C PHE A 43 5.30 2.45 14.40
N PHE A 44 4.47 3.46 14.70
CA PHE A 44 3.40 3.88 13.80
C PHE A 44 3.93 4.54 12.51
N GLU A 45 5.06 5.26 12.58
CA GLU A 45 5.72 5.79 11.38
C GLU A 45 6.23 4.65 10.49
N MET A 46 6.86 3.61 11.05
CA MET A 46 7.29 2.43 10.29
C MET A 46 6.11 1.69 9.67
N LEU A 47 5.01 1.52 10.40
CA LEU A 47 3.79 0.89 9.86
C LEU A 47 3.21 1.70 8.70
N ALA A 48 3.10 3.02 8.85
CA ALA A 48 2.57 3.89 7.80
C ALA A 48 3.43 3.86 6.53
N ILE A 49 4.76 3.83 6.69
CA ILE A 49 5.68 3.69 5.55
C ILE A 49 5.45 2.34 4.85
N HIS A 50 5.26 1.27 5.61
CA HIS A 50 5.03 -0.06 5.05
C HIS A 50 3.71 -0.15 4.29
N GLU A 51 2.63 0.41 4.85
CA GLU A 51 1.32 0.51 4.16
C GLU A 51 1.44 1.30 2.86
N GLU A 52 2.14 2.44 2.87
CA GLU A 52 2.39 3.22 1.65
C GLU A 52 3.21 2.46 0.59
N GLU A 53 4.16 1.62 1.02
CA GLU A 53 4.96 0.79 0.12
C GLU A 53 4.11 -0.34 -0.50
N GLU A 54 3.32 -1.04 0.30
CA GLU A 54 2.37 -2.06 -0.18
C GLU A 54 1.31 -1.47 -1.13
N GLU A 55 0.77 -0.28 -0.83
CA GLU A 55 -0.14 0.44 -1.72
C GLU A 55 0.52 0.82 -3.05
N LYS A 56 1.81 1.24 -3.03
CA LYS A 56 2.55 1.56 -4.26
C LYS A 56 2.81 0.31 -5.09
N GLU A 57 3.16 -0.81 -4.47
CA GLU A 57 3.39 -2.08 -5.16
C GLU A 57 2.11 -2.62 -5.82
N THR A 58 1.00 -2.62 -5.08
CA THR A 58 -0.30 -3.05 -5.61
C THR A 58 -0.77 -2.15 -6.76
N LEU A 59 -0.61 -0.83 -6.64
CA LEU A 59 -0.93 0.11 -7.71
C LEU A 59 -0.05 -0.10 -8.96
N ALA A 60 1.23 -0.44 -8.78
CA ALA A 60 2.12 -0.74 -9.90
C ALA A 60 1.69 -2.03 -10.63
N GLN A 61 1.31 -3.08 -9.88
CA GLN A 61 0.79 -4.32 -10.44
C GLN A 61 -0.50 -4.09 -11.23
N VAL A 62 -1.46 -3.36 -10.66
CA VAL A 62 -2.73 -3.03 -11.34
C VAL A 62 -2.47 -2.23 -12.63
N LYS A 63 -1.54 -1.26 -12.61
CA LYS A 63 -1.15 -0.53 -13.83
C LYS A 63 -0.56 -1.44 -14.91
N GLN A 64 0.25 -2.40 -14.51
CA GLN A 64 0.84 -3.38 -15.43
C GLN A 64 -0.25 -4.27 -16.04
N GLU A 65 -1.15 -4.82 -15.23
CA GLU A 65 -2.27 -5.63 -15.70
C GLU A 65 -3.17 -4.85 -16.66
N LEU A 66 -3.53 -3.61 -16.32
CA LEU A 66 -4.30 -2.72 -17.19
C LEU A 66 -3.60 -2.46 -18.53
N SER A 67 -2.27 -2.31 -18.55
CA SER A 67 -1.51 -2.16 -19.79
C SER A 67 -1.57 -3.41 -20.66
N VAL A 68 -1.50 -4.60 -20.05
CA VAL A 68 -1.61 -5.87 -20.79
C VAL A 68 -3.01 -6.00 -21.39
N ILE A 69 -4.06 -5.76 -20.59
CA ILE A 69 -5.44 -5.79 -21.05
C ILE A 69 -5.66 -4.81 -22.21
N ARG A 70 -5.11 -3.60 -22.11
CA ARG A 70 -5.20 -2.61 -23.19
C ARG A 70 -4.52 -3.08 -24.48
N GLN A 71 -3.36 -3.72 -24.38
CA GLN A 71 -2.67 -4.29 -25.54
C GLN A 71 -3.47 -5.42 -26.18
N GLU A 72 -3.99 -6.34 -25.37
CA GLU A 72 -4.84 -7.43 -25.86
C GLU A 72 -6.12 -6.91 -26.53
N PHE A 73 -6.75 -5.90 -25.94
CA PHE A 73 -7.94 -5.26 -26.52
C PHE A 73 -7.63 -4.67 -27.90
N ASN A 74 -6.56 -3.90 -28.02
CA ASN A 74 -6.16 -3.32 -29.30
C ASN A 74 -5.85 -4.40 -30.34
N GLN A 75 -5.12 -5.46 -29.97
CA GLN A 75 -4.84 -6.56 -30.90
C GLN A 75 -6.12 -7.25 -31.39
N ARG A 76 -7.10 -7.46 -30.51
CA ARG A 76 -8.39 -8.03 -30.89
C ARG A 76 -9.20 -7.07 -31.77
N PHE A 77 -9.09 -5.77 -31.52
CA PHE A 77 -9.74 -4.74 -32.30
C PHE A 77 -9.15 -4.66 -33.72
N ASP A 78 -7.83 -4.62 -33.85
CA ASP A 78 -7.12 -4.63 -35.14
C ASP A 78 -7.48 -5.91 -35.93
N ALA A 79 -7.54 -7.06 -35.27
CA ALA A 79 -7.95 -8.32 -35.89
C ALA A 79 -9.42 -8.31 -36.34
N LEU A 80 -10.29 -7.56 -35.66
CA LEU A 80 -11.69 -7.35 -36.05
C LEU A 80 -11.77 -6.40 -37.26
N GLU A 81 -11.02 -5.31 -37.27
CA GLU A 81 -10.94 -4.40 -38.41
C GLU A 81 -10.46 -5.11 -39.68
N GLU A 82 -9.43 -5.96 -39.57
CA GLU A 82 -8.98 -6.75 -40.72
C GLU A 82 -10.05 -7.72 -41.23
N LYS A 83 -10.80 -8.36 -40.34
CA LYS A 83 -11.90 -9.25 -40.73
C LYS A 83 -13.02 -8.49 -41.43
N LEU A 84 -13.38 -7.31 -40.93
CA LEU A 84 -14.36 -6.42 -41.55
C LEU A 84 -13.93 -6.04 -42.96
N ARG A 85 -12.68 -5.57 -43.15
CA ARG A 85 -12.14 -5.25 -44.47
C ARG A 85 -12.18 -6.43 -45.44
N ARG A 86 -11.87 -7.65 -44.98
CA ARG A 86 -11.94 -8.85 -45.84
C ARG A 86 -13.37 -9.16 -46.26
N ILE A 87 -14.34 -8.97 -45.36
CA ILE A 87 -15.76 -9.18 -45.67
C ILE A 87 -16.24 -8.13 -46.68
N GLU A 88 -15.88 -6.86 -46.49
CA GLU A 88 -16.21 -5.77 -47.43
C GLU A 88 -15.65 -6.06 -48.83
N GLN A 89 -14.38 -6.50 -48.92
CA GLN A 89 -13.77 -6.88 -50.21
C GLN A 89 -14.47 -8.07 -50.89
N GLN A 90 -14.89 -9.07 -50.11
CA GLN A 90 -15.61 -10.22 -50.66
C GLN A 90 -17.01 -9.85 -51.17
N GLN A 91 -17.67 -8.89 -50.53
CA GLN A 91 -18.99 -8.41 -50.97
C GLN A 91 -18.89 -7.61 -52.27
N GLU A 92 -17.85 -6.79 -52.43
CA GLU A 92 -17.62 -6.05 -53.69
C GLU A 92 -17.31 -6.99 -54.86
N GLU A 93 -16.59 -8.11 -54.64
CA GLU A 93 -16.30 -9.10 -55.68
C GLU A 93 -17.51 -9.98 -56.09
N GLU A 94 -18.56 -10.06 -55.26
CA GLU A 94 -19.80 -10.81 -55.58
C GLU A 94 -20.86 -9.94 -56.31
N GLU A 95 -20.72 -8.61 -56.32
CA GLU A 95 -21.65 -7.67 -56.97
C GLU A 95 -21.22 -7.26 -58.40
N ASP A 96 -19.99 -7.57 -58.83
CA ASP A 96 -19.45 -7.36 -60.20
C ASP A 96 -19.58 -8.63 -61.09
#